data_AF-A0A7V7CWW7-F1
#
_entry.id   AF-A0A7V7CWW7-F1
#
_cell.length_a   1.000
_cell.length_b   1.000
_cell.length_c   1.000
_cell.angle_alpha   90.00
_cell.angle_beta   90.00
_cell.angle_gamma   90.00
#
_symmetry.space_group_name_H-M   'P 1'
#
loop_
_entity.id
_entity.type
_entity.pdbx_description
1 polymer ?
#
loop_
_entity_poly.entity_id
_entity_poly.type
_entity_poly.pdbx_seq_one_letter_code
_entity_poly.pdbx_strand_id
1 'polypeptide(L)'
;MSPYANAALNAGTPVEGNPRRTEAWALTEAGRRMALAARGSDLNAMREVLRLNWRLWTIFQADLTLALETPEGAEPVTPSDVTLNMLTLCQFVDKQTVAALGDPSPETMQVLIDINREIAAGLLESLTKEERGEGTAALAEGQPAQVSAYG
;
A
#
# COMPACT_ATOMS: atom_id res chain seq x y z
N MET A 1 15.34 7.07 -19.34
CA MET A 1 15.76 6.06 -18.35
C MET A 1 14.48 5.46 -17.78
N SER A 2 14.23 4.16 -17.96
CA SER A 2 12.96 3.53 -17.53
C SER A 2 12.93 3.44 -16.01
N PRO A 3 11.93 4.01 -15.31
CA PRO A 3 11.86 4.01 -13.84
C PRO A 3 11.75 2.59 -13.26
N TYR A 4 11.41 1.60 -14.08
CA TYR A 4 11.35 0.18 -13.70
C TYR A 4 12.72 -0.51 -13.64
N ALA A 5 13.77 0.09 -14.21
CA ALA A 5 15.10 -0.51 -14.24
C ALA A 5 15.74 -0.60 -12.84
N ASN A 6 15.44 0.37 -11.95
CA ASN A 6 16.01 0.40 -10.61
C ASN A 6 15.28 -0.54 -9.63
N ALA A 7 13.98 -0.84 -9.87
CA ALA A 7 13.22 -1.80 -9.07
C ALA A 7 13.54 -3.26 -9.43
N ALA A 8 13.98 -3.51 -10.67
CA ALA A 8 14.28 -4.85 -11.17
C ALA A 8 15.56 -5.47 -10.58
N LEU A 9 16.46 -4.67 -10.01
CA LEU A 9 17.75 -5.17 -9.52
C LEU A 9 17.68 -5.94 -8.19
N ASN A 10 16.54 -5.96 -7.49
CA ASN A 10 16.35 -6.67 -6.22
C ASN A 10 15.11 -7.60 -6.19
N ALA A 11 14.47 -7.88 -7.33
CA ALA A 11 13.14 -8.50 -7.39
C ALA A 11 13.16 -10.05 -7.35
N GLY A 12 13.71 -10.64 -6.29
CA GLY A 12 13.28 -11.98 -5.89
C GLY A 12 11.86 -11.93 -5.30
N THR A 13 11.09 -13.03 -5.36
CA THR A 13 9.89 -13.16 -4.54
C THR A 13 10.27 -12.92 -3.07
N PRO A 14 9.55 -12.08 -2.32
CA PRO A 14 9.85 -11.81 -0.91
C PRO A 14 9.93 -13.11 -0.11
N VAL A 15 10.94 -13.22 0.75
CA VAL A 15 11.04 -14.31 1.73
C VAL A 15 9.99 -14.07 2.82
N GLU A 16 9.32 -15.13 3.27
CA GLU A 16 8.32 -15.06 4.34
C GLU A 16 8.90 -14.40 5.61
N GLY A 17 8.13 -13.51 6.25
CA GLY A 17 8.54 -12.87 7.51
C GLY A 17 8.34 -11.35 7.59
N ASN A 18 8.03 -10.66 6.48
CA ASN A 18 7.68 -9.23 6.51
C ASN A 18 6.49 -8.91 5.57
N PRO A 19 5.26 -8.82 6.11
CA PRO A 19 4.05 -8.56 5.33
C PRO A 19 4.13 -7.29 4.47
N ARG A 20 4.60 -6.17 5.03
CA ARG A 20 4.73 -4.89 4.30
C ARG A 20 5.69 -4.95 3.12
N ARG A 21 6.76 -5.73 3.25
CA ARG A 21 7.70 -5.96 2.13
C ARG A 21 7.03 -6.79 1.03
N THR A 22 6.22 -7.78 1.41
CA THR A 22 5.42 -8.59 0.47
C THR A 22 4.37 -7.76 -0.25
N GLU A 23 3.66 -6.89 0.46
CA GLU A 23 2.66 -5.96 -0.09
C GLU A 23 3.29 -5.00 -1.10
N ALA A 24 4.41 -4.36 -0.74
CA ALA A 24 5.12 -3.45 -1.63
C ALA A 24 5.59 -4.13 -2.93
N TRP A 25 6.08 -5.37 -2.82
CA TRP A 25 6.44 -6.17 -3.98
C TRP A 25 5.21 -6.50 -4.85
N ALA A 26 4.10 -6.92 -4.23
CA ALA A 26 2.88 -7.27 -4.96
C ALA A 26 2.32 -6.08 -5.75
N LEU A 27 2.29 -4.88 -5.16
CA LEU A 27 1.90 -3.65 -5.83
C LEU A 27 2.83 -3.31 -7.00
N THR A 28 4.15 -3.42 -6.79
CA THR A 28 5.16 -3.18 -7.84
C THR A 28 4.96 -4.12 -9.02
N GLU A 29 4.73 -5.40 -8.74
CA GLU A 29 4.51 -6.42 -9.76
C GLU A 29 3.17 -6.24 -10.50
N ALA A 30 2.10 -5.87 -9.78
CA ALA A 30 0.81 -5.53 -10.40
C ALA A 30 0.96 -4.32 -11.35
N GLY A 31 1.64 -3.25 -10.90
CA GLY A 31 1.93 -2.08 -11.74
C GLY A 31 2.77 -2.43 -12.97
N ARG A 32 3.80 -3.28 -12.83
CA ARG A 32 4.64 -3.75 -13.94
C ARG A 32 3.83 -4.53 -14.99
N ARG A 33 2.94 -5.44 -14.55
CA ARG A 33 2.06 -6.22 -15.43
C ARG A 33 1.08 -5.32 -16.18
N MET A 34 0.47 -4.37 -15.48
CA MET A 34 -0.40 -3.37 -16.10
C MET A 34 0.36 -2.55 -17.15
N ALA A 35 1.54 -2.04 -16.83
CA ALA A 35 2.36 -1.28 -17.77
C ALA A 35 2.81 -2.08 -19.00
N LEU A 36 3.01 -3.40 -18.85
CA LEU A 36 3.30 -4.29 -19.98
C LEU A 36 2.08 -4.48 -20.88
N ALA A 37 0.90 -4.74 -20.30
CA ALA A 37 -0.33 -4.91 -21.07
C ALA A 37 -0.74 -3.60 -21.78
N ALA A 38 -0.55 -2.45 -21.12
CA ALA A 38 -0.84 -1.12 -21.66
C ALA A 38 -0.02 -0.76 -22.92
N ARG A 39 1.13 -1.41 -23.14
CA ARG A 39 1.93 -1.23 -24.38
C ARG A 39 1.39 -2.03 -25.57
N GLY A 40 0.57 -3.04 -25.32
CA GLY A 40 -0.08 -3.83 -26.35
C GLY A 40 -1.43 -3.23 -26.76
N SER A 41 -2.11 -3.91 -27.70
CA SER A 41 -3.48 -3.56 -28.13
C SER A 41 -4.51 -4.62 -27.72
N ASP A 42 -4.12 -5.60 -26.89
CA ASP A 42 -5.00 -6.69 -26.46
C ASP A 42 -5.84 -6.24 -25.25
N LEU A 43 -7.09 -5.88 -25.53
CA LEU A 43 -8.06 -5.46 -24.51
C LEU A 43 -8.37 -6.58 -23.50
N ASN A 44 -8.26 -7.85 -23.88
CA ASN A 44 -8.46 -8.95 -22.93
C ASN A 44 -7.28 -9.03 -21.97
N ALA A 45 -6.05 -8.92 -22.46
CA ALA A 45 -4.86 -8.87 -21.62
C ALA A 45 -4.92 -7.68 -20.64
N MET A 46 -5.39 -6.50 -21.08
CA MET A 46 -5.61 -5.34 -20.21
C MET A 46 -6.65 -5.63 -19.11
N ARG A 47 -7.80 -6.25 -19.46
CA ARG A 47 -8.83 -6.62 -18.48
C ARG A 47 -8.31 -7.66 -17.47
N GLU A 48 -7.50 -8.61 -17.90
CA GLU A 48 -6.93 -9.61 -17.00
C GLU A 48 -6.00 -9.00 -15.96
N VAL A 49 -5.10 -8.08 -16.35
CA VAL A 49 -4.23 -7.41 -15.38
C VAL A 49 -4.98 -6.42 -14.50
N LEU A 50 -6.06 -5.80 -15.00
CA LEU A 50 -6.97 -4.97 -14.18
C LEU A 50 -7.69 -5.81 -13.12
N ARG A 51 -8.20 -7.00 -13.47
CA ARG A 51 -8.81 -7.94 -12.50
C ARG A 51 -7.81 -8.42 -11.46
N LEU A 52 -6.58 -8.71 -11.87
CA LEU A 52 -5.50 -9.08 -10.96
C LEU A 52 -5.21 -7.94 -9.97
N ASN A 53 -5.09 -6.71 -10.47
CA ASN A 53 -4.93 -5.52 -9.63
C ASN A 53 -6.10 -5.37 -8.66
N TRP A 54 -7.32 -5.51 -9.14
CA TRP A 54 -8.51 -5.37 -8.30
C TRP A 54 -8.52 -6.36 -7.13
N ARG A 55 -8.20 -7.63 -7.42
CA ARG A 55 -8.11 -8.67 -6.38
C ARG A 55 -7.06 -8.34 -5.32
N LEU A 56 -5.91 -7.78 -5.70
CA LEU A 56 -4.88 -7.33 -4.76
C LEU A 56 -5.43 -6.26 -3.81
N TRP A 57 -6.11 -5.26 -4.35
CA TRP A 57 -6.70 -4.19 -3.56
C TRP A 57 -7.86 -4.65 -2.67
N THR A 58 -8.65 -5.63 -3.11
CA THR A 58 -9.67 -6.26 -2.26
C THR A 58 -9.04 -6.95 -1.05
N ILE A 59 -7.89 -7.61 -1.21
CA ILE A 59 -7.17 -8.22 -0.09
C ILE A 59 -6.73 -7.14 0.90
N PHE A 60 -6.14 -6.04 0.42
CA PHE A 60 -5.73 -4.93 1.30
C PHE A 60 -6.91 -4.31 2.05
N GLN A 61 -8.04 -4.11 1.37
CA GLN A 61 -9.25 -3.59 2.01
C GLN A 61 -9.78 -4.55 3.08
N ALA A 62 -9.76 -5.86 2.80
CA ALA A 62 -10.18 -6.88 3.77
C ALA A 62 -9.26 -6.88 5.00
N ASP A 63 -7.94 -6.85 4.82
CA ASP A 63 -6.96 -6.81 5.90
C ASP A 63 -7.12 -5.55 6.76
N LEU A 64 -7.32 -4.38 6.14
CA LEU A 64 -7.59 -3.13 6.84
C LEU A 64 -8.90 -3.17 7.62
N THR A 65 -9.95 -3.80 7.06
CA THR A 65 -11.25 -3.89 7.72
C THR A 65 -11.19 -4.84 8.90
N LEU A 66 -10.51 -5.98 8.74
CA LEU A 66 -10.28 -6.95 9.81
C LEU A 66 -9.49 -6.33 10.98
N ALA A 67 -8.51 -5.48 10.69
CA ALA A 67 -7.76 -4.76 11.72
C ALA A 67 -8.62 -3.77 12.54
N LEU A 68 -9.81 -3.41 12.05
CA LEU A 68 -10.77 -2.54 12.73
C LEU A 68 -11.88 -3.31 13.45
N GLU A 69 -11.95 -4.63 13.28
CA GLU A 69 -12.91 -5.45 14.01
C GLU A 69 -12.61 -5.39 15.51
N THR A 70 -13.64 -5.12 16.30
CA THR A 70 -13.55 -5.10 17.76
C THR A 70 -14.03 -6.44 18.29
N PRO A 71 -13.16 -7.24 18.94
CA PRO A 71 -13.59 -8.49 19.56
C PRO A 71 -14.68 -8.26 20.61
N GLU A 72 -15.54 -9.25 20.80
CA GLU A 72 -16.60 -9.17 21.81
C GLU A 72 -16.00 -8.95 23.22
N GLY A 73 -16.42 -7.87 23.89
CA GLY A 73 -15.91 -7.49 25.21
C GLY A 73 -14.61 -6.67 25.22
N ALA A 74 -14.09 -6.26 24.06
CA ALA A 74 -12.95 -5.36 23.94
C ALA A 74 -13.38 -3.90 23.70
N GLU A 75 -12.48 -2.96 23.98
CA GLU A 75 -12.67 -1.55 23.65
C GLU A 75 -12.66 -1.33 22.11
N PRO A 76 -13.51 -0.43 21.58
CA PRO A 76 -13.56 -0.15 20.15
C PRO A 76 -12.23 0.33 19.57
N VAL A 77 -11.81 -0.28 18.47
CA VAL A 77 -10.63 0.17 17.71
C VAL A 77 -10.96 1.49 17.02
N THR A 78 -10.24 2.56 17.37
CA THR A 78 -10.34 3.84 16.66
C THR A 78 -9.35 3.84 15.49
N PRO A 79 -9.82 3.94 14.23
CA PRO A 79 -8.94 3.97 13.07
C PRO A 79 -8.02 5.20 13.12
N SER A 80 -6.74 5.01 12.79
CA SER A 80 -5.83 6.14 12.57
C SER A 80 -6.19 6.91 11.29
N ASP A 81 -5.74 8.16 11.17
CA ASP A 81 -5.90 8.94 9.93
C ASP A 81 -5.28 8.22 8.72
N VAL A 82 -4.16 7.52 8.91
CA VAL A 82 -3.53 6.70 7.86
C VAL A 82 -4.46 5.59 7.40
N THR A 83 -5.13 4.90 8.35
CA THR A 83 -6.10 3.84 8.06
C THR A 83 -7.29 4.39 7.27
N LEU A 84 -7.84 5.54 7.68
CA LEU A 84 -8.97 6.18 7.00
C LEU A 84 -8.61 6.63 5.58
N ASN A 85 -7.43 7.24 5.41
CA ASN A 85 -6.91 7.64 4.11
C ASN A 85 -6.71 6.42 3.19
N MET A 86 -6.21 5.30 3.73
CA MET A 86 -6.01 4.08 2.96
C MET A 86 -7.34 3.45 2.54
N LEU A 87 -8.35 3.39 3.42
CA LEU A 87 -9.69 2.92 3.06
C LEU A 87 -10.35 3.80 1.98
N THR A 88 -10.14 5.12 2.06
CA THR A 88 -10.59 6.07 1.03
C THR A 88 -9.90 5.80 -0.31
N LEU A 89 -8.60 5.50 -0.29
CA LEU A 89 -7.85 5.13 -1.48
C LEU A 89 -8.34 3.79 -2.08
N CYS A 90 -8.63 2.78 -1.26
CA CYS A 90 -9.21 1.51 -1.74
C CYS A 90 -10.52 1.77 -2.52
N GLN A 91 -11.42 2.60 -1.97
CA GLN A 91 -12.67 2.96 -2.66
C GLN A 91 -12.44 3.69 -3.98
N PHE A 92 -11.43 4.55 -4.06
CA PHE A 92 -11.05 5.23 -5.30
C PHE A 92 -10.55 4.21 -6.33
N VAL A 93 -9.64 3.31 -5.93
CA VAL A 93 -9.06 2.29 -6.80
C VAL A 93 -10.12 1.33 -7.33
N ASP A 94 -11.09 0.91 -6.51
CA ASP A 94 -12.21 0.09 -6.95
C ASP A 94 -13.01 0.77 -8.07
N LYS A 95 -13.42 2.03 -7.85
CA LYS A 95 -14.18 2.81 -8.82
C LYS A 95 -13.41 2.98 -10.13
N GLN A 96 -12.13 3.33 -10.03
CA GLN A 96 -11.26 3.52 -11.18
C GLN A 96 -11.04 2.21 -11.95
N THR A 97 -10.88 1.09 -11.24
CA THR A 97 -10.69 -0.23 -11.85
C THR A 97 -11.95 -0.71 -12.55
N VAL A 98 -13.13 -0.53 -11.94
CA VAL A 98 -14.42 -0.87 -12.57
C VAL A 98 -14.64 -0.04 -13.84
N ALA A 99 -14.34 1.26 -13.81
CA ALA A 99 -14.42 2.11 -15.00
C ALA A 99 -13.47 1.62 -16.11
N ALA A 100 -12.21 1.33 -15.77
CA ALA A 100 -11.21 0.82 -16.71
C ALA A 100 -11.55 -0.59 -17.25
N LEU A 101 -12.26 -1.44 -16.50
CA LEU A 101 -12.71 -2.74 -16.99
C LEU A 101 -13.76 -2.60 -18.11
N GLY A 102 -14.59 -1.57 -18.04
CA GLY A 102 -15.60 -1.24 -19.05
C GLY A 102 -14.97 -0.79 -20.37
N ASP A 103 -14.03 0.14 -20.29
CA ASP A 103 -13.30 0.69 -21.44
C ASP A 103 -11.78 0.74 -21.15
N PRO A 104 -11.04 -0.37 -21.34
CA PRO A 104 -9.63 -0.43 -21.01
C PRO A 104 -8.79 0.40 -21.97
N SER A 105 -7.96 1.27 -21.41
CA SER A 105 -7.02 2.09 -22.19
C SER A 105 -5.69 2.27 -21.43
N PRO A 106 -4.59 2.59 -22.13
CA PRO A 106 -3.33 2.92 -21.47
C PRO A 106 -3.46 4.05 -20.45
N GLU A 107 -4.29 5.07 -20.74
CA GLU A 107 -4.52 6.24 -19.89
C GLU A 107 -5.25 5.86 -18.60
N THR A 108 -6.30 5.04 -18.70
CA THR A 108 -7.07 4.60 -17.52
C THR A 108 -6.24 3.68 -16.63
N MET A 109 -5.36 2.86 -17.23
CA MET A 109 -4.41 2.01 -16.51
C MET A 109 -3.26 2.80 -15.87
N GLN A 110 -2.82 3.90 -16.50
CA GLN A 110 -1.71 4.71 -16.01
C GLN A 110 -1.95 5.22 -14.58
N VAL A 111 -3.17 5.68 -14.29
CA VAL A 111 -3.56 6.13 -12.95
C VAL A 111 -3.37 5.01 -11.90
N LEU A 112 -3.79 3.78 -12.22
CA LEU A 112 -3.66 2.63 -11.33
C LEU A 112 -2.20 2.18 -11.17
N ILE A 113 -1.42 2.26 -12.25
CA ILE A 113 0.02 1.96 -12.24
C ILE A 113 0.76 2.93 -11.30
N ASP A 114 0.46 4.23 -11.40
CA ASP A 114 1.09 5.25 -10.59
C ASP A 114 0.73 5.09 -9.11
N ILE A 115 -0.55 4.85 -8.79
CA ILE A 115 -0.96 4.57 -7.40
C ILE A 115 -0.21 3.37 -6.83
N ASN A 116 -0.14 2.24 -7.55
CA ASN A 116 0.59 1.08 -7.07
C ASN A 116 2.07 1.37 -6.81
N ARG A 117 2.70 2.15 -7.69
CA ARG A 117 4.09 2.54 -7.55
C ARG A 117 4.33 3.43 -6.34
N GLU A 118 3.50 4.45 -6.14
CA GLU A 118 3.67 5.40 -5.03
C GLU A 118 3.41 4.73 -3.68
N ILE A 119 2.40 3.87 -3.57
CA ILE A 119 2.15 3.11 -2.33
C ILE A 119 3.26 2.11 -2.06
N ALA A 120 3.75 1.39 -3.08
CA ALA A 120 4.89 0.49 -2.91
C ALA A 120 6.15 1.25 -2.44
N ALA A 121 6.42 2.43 -3.01
CA ALA A 121 7.54 3.28 -2.61
C ALA A 121 7.41 3.74 -1.15
N GLY A 122 6.24 4.21 -0.72
CA GLY A 122 5.98 4.60 0.66
C GLY A 122 6.14 3.45 1.66
N LEU A 123 5.66 2.25 1.31
CA LEU A 123 5.84 1.05 2.15
C LEU A 123 7.31 0.68 2.30
N LEU A 124 8.08 0.68 1.21
CA LEU A 124 9.52 0.42 1.26
C LEU A 124 10.27 1.49 2.05
N GLU A 125 9.93 2.76 1.89
CA GLU A 125 10.54 3.84 2.66
C GLU A 125 10.28 3.66 4.16
N SER A 126 9.05 3.32 4.55
CA SER A 126 8.71 3.07 5.96
C SER A 126 9.54 1.94 6.57
N LEU A 127 9.74 0.84 5.82
CA LEU A 127 10.62 -0.26 6.24
C LEU A 127 12.07 0.18 6.40
N THR A 128 12.60 1.00 5.47
CA THR A 128 13.99 1.47 5.60
C THR A 128 14.18 2.40 6.81
N LYS A 129 13.18 3.21 7.16
CA LYS A 129 13.22 4.06 8.37
C LYS A 129 13.19 3.22 9.65
N GLU A 130 12.40 2.15 9.67
CA GLU A 130 12.36 1.22 10.81
C GLU A 130 13.67 0.45 10.97
N GLU A 131 14.25 -0.06 9.88
CA GLU A 131 15.55 -0.75 9.89
C GLU A 131 16.69 0.18 10.38
N ARG A 132 16.55 1.50 10.21
CA ARG A 132 17.50 2.52 10.71
C ARG A 132 17.20 2.98 12.14
N GLY A 133 16.12 2.52 12.76
CA GLY A 133 15.70 2.97 14.09
C GLY A 133 15.14 4.40 14.11
N GLU A 134 14.74 4.94 12.95
CA GLU A 134 14.19 6.30 12.81
C GLU A 134 12.65 6.33 12.94
N GLY A 135 12.03 5.22 13.37
CA GLY A 135 10.58 5.11 13.58
C GLY A 135 10.12 5.75 14.88
N THR A 136 9.49 6.93 14.78
CA THR A 136 8.75 7.65 15.85
C THR A 136 9.30 7.48 17.28
N ALA A 137 10.59 7.76 17.48
CA ALA A 137 11.19 7.94 18.80
C ALA A 137 10.96 9.37 19.33
N ALA A 138 9.71 9.86 19.29
CA ALA A 138 9.40 11.24 19.66
C ALA A 138 8.08 11.38 20.43
N LEU A 139 7.77 10.49 21.38
CA LEU A 139 6.76 10.76 22.42
C LEU A 139 7.11 10.18 23.81
N ALA A 140 8.34 9.73 24.04
CA ALA A 140 8.77 9.21 25.35
C ALA A 140 9.88 10.08 25.97
N GLU A 141 9.62 11.38 26.15
CA GLU A 141 10.32 12.14 27.18
C GLU A 141 9.34 12.39 28.34
N GLY A 142 9.24 11.36 29.19
CA GLY A 142 8.71 11.51 30.54
C GLY A 142 9.60 12.49 31.29
N GLN A 143 9.04 13.65 31.60
CA GLN A 143 9.69 14.66 32.41
C GLN A 143 9.80 14.13 33.86
N PRO A 144 11.01 13.95 34.43
CA PRO A 144 11.13 13.52 35.81
C PRO A 144 10.69 14.64 36.76
N ALA A 145 9.97 14.22 37.80
CA ALA A 145 9.45 15.06 38.88
C ALA A 145 10.53 15.98 39.48
N GLN A 146 10.26 17.29 39.48
CA GLN A 146 10.90 18.21 40.42
C GLN A 146 10.06 18.28 41.69
N VAL A 147 10.47 17.51 42.69
CA VAL A 147 10.07 17.75 44.09
C VAL A 147 10.80 19.01 44.54
N SER A 148 10.13 20.15 44.54
CA SER A 148 10.63 21.37 45.18
C SER A 148 10.15 21.40 46.62
N ALA A 149 11.04 21.00 47.52
CA ALA A 149 10.95 21.26 48.95
C ALA A 149 11.39 22.71 49.22
N TYR A 150 10.46 23.55 49.69
CA TYR A 150 10.60 24.76 50.51
C TYR A 150 9.15 25.07 50.91
N GLY A 151 8.74 25.19 52.18
CA GLY A 151 9.33 25.86 53.33
C GLY A 151 8.17 26.60 53.98
#